data_AF-A0A934SB76-F1
#
_entry.id   AF-A0A934SB76-F1
#
_cell.length_a   1.000
_cell.length_b   1.000
_cell.length_c   1.000
_cell.angle_alpha   90.00
_cell.angle_beta   90.00
_cell.angle_gamma   90.00
#
_symmetry.space_group_name_H-M   'P 1'
#
loop_
_entity.id
_entity.type
_entity.pdbx_description
1 polymer ?
#
loop_
_entity_poly.entity_id
_entity_poly.type
_entity_poly.pdbx_seq_one_letter_code
_entity_poly.pdbx_strand_id
1 'polypeptide(L)'
;MEHIIPKALGNDVHVLGAGWVCDQCNNYLARKVEEPFLSTQYGKLSRFEMGVPNRRGRTPIVSGFHLGSRTKLDFQYTEQGLAFSATSEEDERRLIGALKTQCNGTFILPASEVPKVSYELARFIGMIALEALAYRCMDVEGWNQELVDNESFDELRNYVRRGRPGFVWPIHIRQIYPANFEFSDATSPSFQVLHEFDFLCLQSQETPGQIDEMFAVIAIFGIEYTINLGGPEIEGFLEWLDTNGHASYLYSKNDKQNKAEQATPNGAPVL
;
A
#
# COMPACT_ATOMS: atom_id res chain seq x y z
N MET A 1 9.47 -18.72 -0.79
CA MET A 1 8.61 -18.00 0.17
C MET A 1 8.48 -16.59 -0.35
N GLU A 2 7.25 -16.13 -0.60
CA GLU A 2 7.00 -14.80 -1.19
C GLU A 2 5.97 -14.02 -0.39
N HIS A 3 6.14 -12.70 -0.22
CA HIS A 3 5.20 -11.88 0.54
C HIS A 3 4.24 -11.17 -0.43
N ILE A 4 2.95 -11.47 -0.38
CA ILE A 4 1.96 -10.94 -1.35
C ILE A 4 1.87 -9.41 -1.36
N ILE A 5 2.16 -8.82 -0.22
CA ILE A 5 2.47 -7.40 -0.06
C ILE A 5 3.93 -7.36 0.35
N PRO A 6 4.79 -6.55 -0.28
CA PRO A 6 6.20 -6.57 0.04
C PRO A 6 6.47 -6.33 1.53
N LYS A 7 7.43 -7.07 2.09
CA LYS A 7 7.92 -6.83 3.46
C LYS A 7 8.36 -5.39 3.71
N ALA A 8 8.77 -4.66 2.66
CA ALA A 8 9.06 -3.23 2.73
C ALA A 8 7.85 -2.35 3.09
N LEU A 9 6.64 -2.90 3.09
CA LEU A 9 5.38 -2.28 3.51
C LEU A 9 4.82 -2.90 4.80
N GLY A 10 5.65 -3.63 5.56
CA GLY A 10 5.30 -4.13 6.89
C GLY A 10 4.60 -5.49 6.91
N ASN A 11 4.57 -6.19 5.77
CA ASN A 11 4.01 -7.54 5.72
C ASN A 11 5.01 -8.58 6.23
N ASP A 12 4.68 -9.17 7.38
CA ASP A 12 5.38 -10.32 7.95
C ASP A 12 4.49 -11.58 8.03
N VAL A 13 3.24 -11.49 7.56
CA VAL A 13 2.19 -12.51 7.83
C VAL A 13 1.63 -13.16 6.56
N HIS A 14 1.35 -12.39 5.51
CA HIS A 14 0.72 -12.91 4.31
C HIS A 14 1.78 -13.37 3.32
N VAL A 15 2.00 -14.69 3.29
CA VAL A 15 3.13 -15.31 2.61
C VAL A 15 2.66 -16.49 1.76
N LEU A 16 3.09 -16.52 0.51
CA LEU A 16 2.93 -17.66 -0.39
C LEU A 16 4.06 -18.68 -0.17
N GLY A 17 3.65 -19.95 -0.05
CA GLY A 17 4.55 -21.09 0.05
C GLY A 17 5.41 -21.30 -1.20
N ALA A 18 6.39 -22.19 -1.10
CA ALA A 18 7.17 -22.59 -2.29
C ALA A 18 6.24 -23.23 -3.35
N GLY A 19 6.49 -22.92 -4.62
CA GLY A 19 5.72 -23.46 -5.76
C GLY A 19 4.62 -22.55 -6.31
N TRP A 20 4.24 -21.49 -5.59
CA TRP A 20 3.25 -20.50 -6.05
C TRP A 20 3.87 -19.48 -7.02
N VAL A 21 5.08 -19.01 -6.71
CA VAL A 21 5.83 -18.10 -7.57
C VAL A 21 7.22 -18.67 -7.81
N CYS A 22 7.62 -18.76 -9.08
CA CYS A 22 8.95 -19.25 -9.46
C CYS A 22 10.05 -18.26 -9.06
N ASP A 23 11.26 -18.71 -8.73
CA ASP A 23 12.36 -17.82 -8.32
C ASP A 23 12.70 -16.76 -9.37
N GLN A 24 12.65 -17.11 -10.66
CA GLN A 24 12.86 -16.16 -11.74
C GLN A 24 11.75 -15.10 -11.81
N CYS A 25 10.50 -15.51 -11.55
CA CYS A 25 9.32 -14.67 -11.55
C CYS A 25 9.40 -13.67 -10.39
N ASN A 26 9.69 -14.18 -9.19
CA ASN A 26 9.88 -13.38 -7.99
C ASN A 26 11.00 -12.33 -8.17
N ASN A 27 12.18 -12.77 -8.61
CA ASN A 27 13.29 -11.86 -8.87
C ASN A 27 12.97 -10.79 -9.92
N TYR A 28 12.14 -11.13 -10.92
CA TYR A 28 11.65 -10.17 -11.89
C TYR A 28 10.71 -9.14 -11.25
N LEU A 29 9.68 -9.61 -10.54
CA LEU A 29 8.67 -8.76 -9.89
C LEU A 29 9.31 -7.79 -8.90
N ALA A 30 10.20 -8.28 -8.03
CA ALA A 30 10.94 -7.44 -7.09
C ALA A 30 11.72 -6.31 -7.79
N ARG A 31 12.38 -6.59 -8.93
CA ARG A 31 13.24 -5.60 -9.62
C ARG A 31 12.50 -4.70 -10.61
N LYS A 32 11.41 -5.18 -11.21
CA LYS A 32 10.74 -4.54 -12.35
C LYS A 32 9.34 -4.03 -12.03
N VAL A 33 8.79 -4.40 -10.88
CA VAL A 33 7.45 -4.01 -10.43
C VAL A 33 7.52 -3.36 -9.04
N GLU A 34 8.05 -4.06 -8.03
CA GLU A 34 8.12 -3.52 -6.67
C GLU A 34 9.09 -2.33 -6.55
N GLU A 35 10.36 -2.52 -6.90
CA GLU A 35 11.40 -1.50 -6.71
C GLU A 35 11.06 -0.17 -7.41
N PRO A 36 10.56 -0.13 -8.68
CA PRO A 36 10.14 1.12 -9.30
C PRO A 36 9.10 1.91 -8.50
N PHE A 37 8.11 1.24 -7.90
CA PHE A 37 7.11 1.90 -7.05
C PHE A 37 7.71 2.32 -5.69
N LEU A 38 8.43 1.42 -5.01
CA LEU A 38 9.02 1.68 -3.69
C LEU A 38 10.08 2.79 -3.73
N SER A 39 10.70 3.02 -4.89
CA SER A 39 11.66 4.11 -5.12
C SER A 39 11.02 5.46 -5.46
N THR A 40 9.70 5.54 -5.68
CA THR A 40 8.98 6.81 -5.85
C THR A 40 9.02 7.65 -4.57
N GLN A 41 8.71 8.95 -4.68
CA GLN A 41 8.59 9.82 -3.51
C GLN A 41 7.52 9.29 -2.53
N TYR A 42 6.34 8.93 -3.03
CA TYR A 42 5.28 8.35 -2.22
C TYR A 42 5.72 7.08 -1.49
N GLY A 43 6.33 6.12 -2.21
CA GLY A 43 6.80 4.87 -1.63
C GLY A 43 7.88 5.06 -0.56
N LYS A 44 8.76 6.07 -0.70
CA LYS A 44 9.77 6.40 0.30
C LYS A 44 9.18 7.12 1.52
N LEU A 45 8.31 8.11 1.29
CA LEU A 45 7.72 8.91 2.37
C LEU A 45 6.79 8.10 3.24
N SER A 46 5.86 7.36 2.65
CA SER A 46 4.91 6.50 3.39
C SER A 46 5.64 5.50 4.29
N ARG A 47 6.70 4.85 3.78
CA ARG A 47 7.53 3.93 4.57
C ARG A 47 8.32 4.63 5.66
N PHE A 48 8.81 5.84 5.41
CA PHE A 48 9.51 6.64 6.41
C PHE A 48 8.56 7.05 7.53
N GLU A 49 7.39 7.59 7.21
CA GLU A 49 6.37 7.99 8.19
C GLU A 49 5.95 6.83 9.09
N MET A 50 5.77 5.65 8.50
CA MET A 50 5.41 4.43 9.23
C MET A 50 6.61 3.72 9.90
N GLY A 51 7.84 4.23 9.73
CA GLY A 51 9.04 3.63 10.30
C GLY A 51 9.34 2.21 9.77
N VAL A 52 8.87 1.86 8.58
CA VAL A 52 8.93 0.48 8.05
C VAL A 52 10.29 0.21 7.36
N PRO A 53 11.11 -0.72 7.90
CA PRO A 53 12.41 -1.03 7.32
C PRO A 53 12.28 -1.86 6.04
N ASN A 54 13.34 -1.86 5.23
CA ASN A 54 13.48 -2.81 4.13
C ASN A 54 13.94 -4.19 4.64
N ARG A 55 14.12 -5.16 3.72
CA ARG A 55 14.65 -6.51 4.04
C ARG A 55 16.03 -6.50 4.73
N ARG A 56 16.77 -5.38 4.70
CA ARG A 56 18.07 -5.19 5.38
C ARG A 56 17.96 -4.40 6.69
N GLY A 57 16.76 -4.18 7.21
CA GLY A 57 16.52 -3.45 8.45
C GLY A 57 16.66 -1.93 8.35
N ARG A 58 16.65 -1.35 7.13
CA ARG A 58 16.86 0.11 6.94
C ARG A 58 15.58 0.80 6.49
N THR A 59 15.17 1.85 7.21
CA THR A 59 14.13 2.78 6.75
C THR A 59 14.68 3.68 5.63
N PRO A 60 13.83 4.17 4.72
CA PRO A 60 14.26 5.18 3.75
C PRO A 60 14.83 6.43 4.42
N ILE A 61 15.75 7.10 3.72
CA ILE A 61 16.19 8.44 4.09
C ILE A 61 15.27 9.43 3.39
N VAL A 62 14.76 10.42 4.13
CA VAL A 62 13.91 11.48 3.60
C VAL A 62 14.62 12.82 3.75
N SER A 63 14.69 13.58 2.66
CA SER A 63 15.23 14.92 2.74
C SER A 63 14.19 15.91 3.28
N GLY A 64 14.61 16.74 4.22
CA GLY A 64 13.85 17.88 4.73
C GLY A 64 14.70 19.14 4.80
N PHE A 65 14.24 20.13 5.54
CA PHE A 65 14.86 21.44 5.61
C PHE A 65 14.84 22.01 7.02
N HIS A 66 15.95 22.61 7.45
CA HIS A 66 16.01 23.42 8.66
C HIS A 66 15.88 24.91 8.29
N LEU A 67 14.77 25.53 8.71
CA LEU A 67 14.47 26.92 8.36
C LEU A 67 15.51 27.91 8.91
N GLY A 68 15.96 27.70 10.14
CA GLY A 68 16.84 28.63 10.85
C GLY A 68 18.22 28.77 10.20
N SER A 69 18.77 27.69 9.63
CA SER A 69 20.06 27.69 8.93
C SER A 69 19.93 27.71 7.41
N ARG A 70 18.70 27.61 6.89
CA ARG A 70 18.39 27.45 5.46
C ARG A 70 19.17 26.27 4.84
N THR A 71 19.16 25.15 5.54
CA THR A 71 19.96 23.97 5.19
C THR A 71 19.07 22.79 4.85
N LYS A 72 19.41 22.09 3.76
CA LYS A 72 18.82 20.79 3.44
C LYS A 72 19.40 19.72 4.39
N LEU A 73 18.52 18.90 4.93
CA LEU A 73 18.88 17.81 5.83
C LEU A 73 18.37 16.48 5.28
N ASP A 74 19.05 15.41 5.64
CA ASP A 74 18.58 14.05 5.46
C ASP A 74 18.15 13.49 6.82
N PHE A 75 16.96 12.92 6.88
CA PHE A 75 16.34 12.33 8.06
C PHE A 75 16.28 10.81 7.92
N GLN A 76 16.54 10.11 9.02
CA GLN A 76 16.49 8.65 9.09
C GLN A 76 16.13 8.18 10.50
N TYR A 77 15.45 7.05 10.61
CA TYR A 77 15.30 6.37 11.90
C TYR A 77 16.55 5.55 12.22
N THR A 78 17.02 5.67 13.45
CA THR A 78 18.08 4.86 14.06
C THR A 78 17.55 4.14 15.30
N GLU A 79 18.38 3.30 15.92
CA GLU A 79 18.05 2.66 17.20
C GLU A 79 17.75 3.67 18.33
N GLN A 80 18.24 4.92 18.21
CA GLN A 80 17.99 6.00 19.17
C GLN A 80 16.79 6.88 18.80
N GLY A 81 16.05 6.56 17.73
CA GLY A 81 14.93 7.34 17.23
C GLY A 81 15.26 8.13 15.96
N LEU A 82 14.60 9.26 15.75
CA LEU A 82 14.78 10.08 14.55
C LEU A 82 16.11 10.84 14.60
N ALA A 83 17.00 10.58 13.66
CA ALA A 83 18.25 11.30 13.46
C ALA A 83 18.21 12.14 12.18
N PHE A 84 19.06 13.16 12.11
CA PHE A 84 19.25 13.98 10.91
C PHE A 84 20.73 14.32 10.68
N SER A 85 21.08 14.54 9.42
CA SER A 85 22.42 14.98 9.01
C SER A 85 22.33 16.03 7.91
N ALA A 86 23.31 16.94 7.84
CA ALA A 86 23.45 17.86 6.72
C ALA A 86 23.86 17.11 5.44
N THR A 87 23.42 17.59 4.28
CA THR A 87 23.72 16.97 2.98
C THR A 87 25.12 17.27 2.45
N SER A 88 25.85 18.22 3.06
CA SER A 88 27.20 18.61 2.70
C SER A 88 27.96 19.20 3.88
N GLU A 89 29.30 19.27 3.82
CA GLU A 89 30.13 19.90 4.86
C GLU A 89 29.85 21.40 5.04
N GLU A 90 29.44 22.09 3.97
CA GLU A 90 29.09 23.50 4.03
C GLU A 90 27.76 23.70 4.77
N ASP A 91 26.77 22.87 4.42
CA ASP A 91 25.48 22.80 5.09
C ASP A 91 25.63 22.47 6.58
N GLU A 92 26.55 21.57 6.92
CA GLU A 92 26.85 21.18 8.30
C GLU A 92 27.38 22.36 9.10
N ARG A 93 28.34 23.12 8.56
CA ARG A 93 28.86 24.33 9.23
C ARG A 93 27.78 25.37 9.47
N ARG A 94 26.91 25.61 8.48
CA ARG A 94 25.75 26.52 8.61
C ARG A 94 24.77 26.04 9.69
N LEU A 95 24.48 24.74 9.70
CA LEU A 95 23.59 24.12 10.69
C LEU A 95 24.16 24.23 12.12
N ILE A 96 25.41 23.84 12.33
CA ILE A 96 26.08 23.93 13.65
C ILE A 96 26.10 25.38 14.16
N GLY A 97 26.37 26.34 13.28
CA GLY A 97 26.33 27.77 13.62
C GLY A 97 24.95 28.22 14.10
N ALA A 98 23.89 27.80 13.42
CA ALA A 98 22.52 28.09 13.81
C ALA A 98 22.14 27.41 15.13
N LEU A 99 22.44 26.11 15.30
CA LEU A 99 22.12 25.36 16.52
C LEU A 99 22.82 25.89 17.77
N LYS A 100 24.00 26.51 17.63
CA LYS A 100 24.72 27.14 18.75
C LYS A 100 24.12 28.48 19.19
N THR A 101 23.39 29.15 18.30
CA THR A 101 22.89 30.52 18.53
C THR A 101 21.39 30.58 18.75
N GLN A 102 20.65 29.58 18.28
CA GLN A 102 19.21 29.51 18.36
C GLN A 102 18.78 28.56 19.49
N CYS A 103 17.89 29.02 20.36
CA CYS A 103 17.29 28.19 21.42
C CYS A 103 16.03 27.43 20.96
N ASN A 104 15.55 27.72 19.73
CA ASN A 104 14.43 27.05 19.09
C ASN A 104 14.69 26.95 17.57
N GLY A 105 13.99 26.05 16.90
CA GLY A 105 14.13 25.84 15.47
C GLY A 105 12.97 25.01 14.92
N THR A 106 12.82 25.04 13.60
CA THR A 106 11.77 24.30 12.89
C THR A 106 12.39 23.48 11.77
N PHE A 107 12.06 22.20 11.76
CA PHE A 107 12.31 21.32 10.64
C PHE A 107 11.03 21.18 9.80
N ILE A 108 11.19 21.19 8.48
CA ILE A 108 10.12 20.86 7.55
C ILE A 108 10.48 19.55 6.86
N LEU A 109 9.60 18.57 6.96
CA LEU A 109 9.68 17.33 6.21
C LEU A 109 8.49 17.27 5.24
N PRO A 110 8.67 16.76 4.02
CA PRO A 110 7.55 16.48 3.13
C PRO A 110 6.69 15.37 3.74
N ALA A 111 5.37 15.57 3.71
CA ALA A 111 4.40 14.54 4.08
C ALA A 111 4.02 13.69 2.87
N SER A 112 3.62 12.45 3.11
CA SER A 112 3.04 11.58 2.11
C SER A 112 1.62 12.05 1.78
N GLU A 113 1.38 12.36 0.50
CA GLU A 113 0.03 12.64 -0.02
C GLU A 113 -0.58 11.37 -0.63
N VAL A 114 -1.91 11.36 -0.83
CA VAL A 114 -2.57 10.31 -1.61
C VAL A 114 -1.93 10.25 -3.01
N PRO A 115 -1.41 9.09 -3.45
CA PRO A 115 -0.70 9.01 -4.70
C PRO A 115 -1.67 9.17 -5.87
N LYS A 116 -1.19 9.81 -6.94
CA LYS A 116 -1.92 9.79 -8.23
C LYS A 116 -1.67 8.46 -8.93
N VAL A 117 -2.63 8.04 -9.74
CA VAL A 117 -2.48 6.86 -10.60
C VAL A 117 -1.26 7.05 -11.50
N SER A 118 -0.34 6.09 -11.45
CA SER A 118 0.87 6.05 -12.26
C SER A 118 1.08 4.64 -12.79
N TYR A 119 1.92 4.52 -13.81
CA TYR A 119 2.27 3.22 -14.41
C TYR A 119 2.91 2.27 -13.40
N GLU A 120 3.82 2.77 -12.56
CA GLU A 120 4.51 2.01 -11.51
C GLU A 120 3.53 1.55 -10.43
N LEU A 121 2.66 2.46 -9.97
CA LEU A 121 1.63 2.13 -8.98
C LEU A 121 0.64 1.10 -9.54
N ALA A 122 0.22 1.25 -10.78
CA ALA A 122 -0.74 0.35 -11.40
C ALA A 122 -0.23 -1.09 -11.50
N ARG A 123 1.02 -1.25 -11.97
CA ARG A 123 1.66 -2.57 -12.01
C ARG A 123 1.90 -3.14 -10.62
N PHE A 124 2.26 -2.28 -9.66
CA PHE A 124 2.50 -2.68 -8.29
C PHE A 124 1.24 -3.23 -7.61
N ILE A 125 0.12 -2.49 -7.67
CA ILE A 125 -1.15 -2.94 -7.09
C ILE A 125 -1.70 -4.16 -7.84
N GLY A 126 -1.57 -4.22 -9.17
CA GLY A 126 -1.97 -5.41 -9.94
C GLY A 126 -1.20 -6.67 -9.56
N MET A 127 0.10 -6.55 -9.25
CA MET A 127 0.89 -7.66 -8.72
C MET A 127 0.33 -8.13 -7.37
N ILE A 128 0.14 -7.20 -6.43
CA ILE A 128 -0.42 -7.51 -5.10
C ILE A 128 -1.80 -8.17 -5.24
N ALA A 129 -2.66 -7.69 -6.14
CA ALA A 129 -4.00 -8.24 -6.36
C ALA A 129 -3.96 -9.71 -6.79
N LEU A 130 -3.09 -10.05 -7.75
CA LEU A 130 -2.92 -11.43 -8.23
C LEU A 130 -2.35 -12.35 -7.15
N GLU A 131 -1.35 -11.86 -6.39
CA GLU A 131 -0.74 -12.64 -5.31
C GLU A 131 -1.68 -12.80 -4.11
N ALA A 132 -2.48 -11.78 -3.80
CA ALA A 132 -3.54 -11.83 -2.79
C ALA A 132 -4.64 -12.83 -3.17
N LEU A 133 -4.98 -12.93 -4.46
CA LEU A 133 -5.95 -13.92 -4.94
C LEU A 133 -5.38 -15.32 -4.77
N ALA A 134 -4.12 -15.54 -5.17
CA ALA A 134 -3.42 -16.79 -4.96
C ALA A 134 -3.37 -17.18 -3.47
N TYR A 135 -3.13 -16.21 -2.59
CA TYR A 135 -3.11 -16.43 -1.13
C TYR A 135 -4.48 -16.86 -0.59
N ARG A 136 -5.58 -16.28 -1.06
CA ARG A 136 -6.94 -16.70 -0.65
C ARG A 136 -7.27 -18.13 -1.04
N CYS A 137 -6.66 -18.63 -2.10
CA CYS A 137 -6.90 -19.96 -2.65
C CYS A 137 -5.85 -20.99 -2.22
N MET A 138 -4.93 -20.64 -1.30
CA MET A 138 -3.74 -21.45 -1.08
C MET A 138 -4.01 -22.81 -0.45
N ASP A 139 -5.09 -22.92 0.31
CA ASP A 139 -5.50 -24.14 1.02
C ASP A 139 -6.48 -24.99 0.20
N VAL A 140 -6.78 -24.61 -1.06
CA VAL A 140 -7.71 -25.35 -1.92
C VAL A 140 -6.94 -26.13 -2.97
N GLU A 141 -7.06 -27.45 -2.94
CA GLU A 141 -6.36 -28.35 -3.86
C GLU A 141 -6.71 -28.03 -5.33
N GLY A 142 -5.70 -28.00 -6.21
CA GLY A 142 -5.85 -27.74 -7.64
C GLY A 142 -5.98 -26.27 -8.03
N TRP A 143 -6.27 -25.35 -7.10
CA TRP A 143 -6.55 -23.96 -7.42
C TRP A 143 -5.35 -23.18 -7.98
N ASN A 144 -4.13 -23.57 -7.65
CA ASN A 144 -2.95 -22.94 -8.26
C ASN A 144 -2.96 -23.13 -9.80
N GLN A 145 -3.31 -24.33 -10.28
CA GLN A 145 -3.40 -24.60 -11.71
C GLN A 145 -4.58 -23.85 -12.33
N GLU A 146 -5.73 -23.84 -11.66
CA GLU A 146 -6.91 -23.09 -12.10
C GLU A 146 -6.60 -21.59 -12.28
N LEU A 147 -5.93 -20.96 -11.30
CA LEU A 147 -5.56 -19.55 -11.38
C LEU A 147 -4.55 -19.26 -12.52
N VAL A 148 -3.62 -20.17 -12.77
CA VAL A 148 -2.63 -20.05 -13.84
C VAL A 148 -3.27 -20.19 -15.23
N ASP A 149 -4.21 -21.12 -15.37
CA ASP A 149 -4.87 -21.43 -16.64
C ASP A 149 -6.08 -20.54 -16.93
N ASN A 150 -6.60 -19.83 -15.93
CA ASN A 150 -7.74 -18.94 -16.11
C ASN A 150 -7.37 -17.70 -16.95
N GLU A 151 -7.79 -17.73 -18.22
CA GLU A 151 -7.54 -16.70 -19.22
C GLU A 151 -8.12 -15.32 -18.84
N SER A 152 -9.13 -15.26 -17.98
CA SER A 152 -9.71 -13.98 -17.52
C SER A 152 -8.69 -13.11 -16.79
N PHE A 153 -7.63 -13.69 -16.22
CA PHE A 153 -6.55 -12.94 -15.57
C PHE A 153 -5.36 -12.63 -16.48
N ASP A 154 -5.34 -13.14 -17.73
CA ASP A 154 -4.16 -13.02 -18.58
C ASP A 154 -3.84 -11.57 -18.96
N GLU A 155 -4.86 -10.72 -19.14
CA GLU A 155 -4.61 -9.32 -19.49
C GLU A 155 -3.86 -8.59 -18.36
N LEU A 156 -4.34 -8.71 -17.11
CA LEU A 156 -3.68 -8.13 -15.95
C LEU A 156 -2.31 -8.80 -15.71
N ARG A 157 -2.21 -10.13 -15.81
CA ARG A 157 -0.92 -10.85 -15.68
C ARG A 157 0.11 -10.35 -16.68
N ASN A 158 -0.28 -10.17 -17.95
CA ASN A 158 0.61 -9.65 -18.98
C ASN A 158 0.97 -8.19 -18.73
N TYR A 159 0.03 -7.36 -18.27
CA TYR A 159 0.30 -5.98 -17.90
C TYR A 159 1.30 -5.88 -16.75
N VAL A 160 1.12 -6.64 -15.67
CA VAL A 160 2.04 -6.68 -14.54
C VAL A 160 3.42 -7.17 -14.98
N ARG A 161 3.48 -8.27 -15.74
CA ARG A 161 4.75 -8.90 -16.12
C ARG A 161 5.52 -8.16 -17.20
N ARG A 162 4.86 -7.69 -18.25
CA ARG A 162 5.53 -7.13 -19.43
C ARG A 162 5.36 -5.61 -19.52
N GLY A 163 4.29 -5.09 -18.91
CA GLY A 163 3.91 -3.71 -19.08
C GLY A 163 3.22 -3.45 -20.42
N ARG A 164 2.61 -2.27 -20.52
CA ARG A 164 2.04 -1.75 -21.77
C ARG A 164 2.39 -0.27 -21.90
N PRO A 165 3.40 0.09 -22.72
CA PRO A 165 3.83 1.48 -22.88
C PRO A 165 2.68 2.40 -23.27
N GLY A 166 2.60 3.59 -22.67
CA GLY A 166 1.53 4.56 -22.94
C GLY A 166 0.17 4.19 -22.35
N PHE A 167 0.07 3.11 -21.58
CA PHE A 167 -1.17 2.65 -20.97
C PHE A 167 -0.99 2.44 -19.47
N VAL A 168 -1.91 2.99 -18.68
CA VAL A 168 -1.96 2.82 -17.24
C VAL A 168 -3.25 2.11 -16.89
N TRP A 169 -3.14 0.96 -16.22
CA TRP A 169 -4.32 0.21 -15.79
C TRP A 169 -5.13 1.06 -14.79
N PRO A 170 -6.46 1.22 -14.99
CA PRO A 170 -7.26 2.04 -14.09
C PRO A 170 -7.25 1.51 -12.66
N ILE A 171 -7.06 2.42 -11.71
CA ILE A 171 -7.16 2.15 -10.28
C ILE A 171 -7.94 3.28 -9.64
N HIS A 172 -8.90 2.94 -8.79
CA HIS A 172 -9.51 3.89 -7.89
C HIS A 172 -8.68 4.00 -6.59
N ILE A 173 -8.31 5.22 -6.21
CA ILE A 173 -7.44 5.49 -5.05
C ILE A 173 -8.15 6.46 -4.11
N ARG A 174 -8.21 6.14 -2.83
CA ARG A 174 -8.68 7.07 -1.80
C ARG A 174 -8.06 6.78 -0.44
N GLN A 175 -8.08 7.78 0.43
CA GLN A 175 -7.74 7.59 1.84
C GLN A 175 -9.00 7.17 2.62
N ILE A 176 -8.89 6.10 3.40
CA ILE A 176 -9.97 5.58 4.26
C ILE A 176 -9.69 5.80 5.76
N TYR A 177 -8.43 5.99 6.14
CA TYR A 177 -8.00 6.46 7.47
C TYR A 177 -6.55 7.01 7.42
N PRO A 178 -6.09 7.79 8.41
CA PRO A 178 -4.68 8.21 8.52
C PRO A 178 -3.72 7.03 8.71
N ALA A 179 -2.50 7.11 8.18
CA ALA A 179 -1.53 6.01 8.26
C ALA A 179 -1.18 5.62 9.72
N ASN A 180 -1.16 6.59 10.62
CA ASN A 180 -0.92 6.39 12.07
C ASN A 180 -2.20 6.12 12.87
N PHE A 181 -3.32 5.81 12.22
CA PHE A 181 -4.57 5.53 12.92
C PHE A 181 -4.44 4.29 13.79
N GLU A 182 -4.86 4.42 15.04
CA GLU A 182 -4.88 3.34 16.02
C GLU A 182 -6.29 2.74 16.10
N PHE A 183 -6.38 1.46 15.74
CA PHE A 183 -7.58 0.65 15.94
C PHE A 183 -7.55 0.03 17.33
N SER A 184 -8.72 -0.32 17.84
CA SER A 184 -8.86 -1.07 19.10
C SER A 184 -9.92 -2.15 18.91
N ASP A 185 -9.76 -3.29 19.57
CA ASP A 185 -10.79 -4.32 19.64
C ASP A 185 -10.84 -4.97 21.02
N ALA A 186 -11.75 -5.93 21.21
CA ALA A 186 -11.92 -6.62 22.49
C ALA A 186 -10.65 -7.37 22.99
N THR A 187 -9.68 -7.62 22.10
CA THR A 187 -8.45 -8.39 22.38
C THR A 187 -7.19 -7.54 22.46
N SER A 188 -7.18 -6.38 21.80
CA SER A 188 -6.05 -5.44 21.81
C SER A 188 -6.52 -4.01 22.04
N PRO A 189 -5.99 -3.32 23.07
CA PRO A 189 -6.40 -1.95 23.39
C PRO A 189 -5.98 -0.92 22.34
N SER A 190 -4.92 -1.18 21.58
CA SER A 190 -4.48 -0.36 20.45
C SER A 190 -3.61 -1.19 19.51
N PHE A 191 -3.85 -1.08 18.21
CA PHE A 191 -3.04 -1.67 17.15
C PHE A 191 -3.15 -0.86 15.85
N GLN A 192 -2.19 -1.04 14.95
CA GLN A 192 -2.20 -0.42 13.62
C GLN A 192 -2.44 -1.48 12.54
N VAL A 193 -3.23 -1.11 11.53
CA VAL A 193 -3.40 -1.93 10.33
C VAL A 193 -2.51 -1.38 9.23
N LEU A 194 -1.37 -2.05 9.01
CA LEU A 194 -0.41 -1.67 7.97
C LEU A 194 -0.93 -1.99 6.57
N HIS A 195 -1.63 -3.11 6.43
CA HIS A 195 -2.29 -3.51 5.20
C HIS A 195 -3.44 -4.48 5.45
N GLU A 196 -4.41 -4.46 4.55
CA GLU A 196 -5.53 -5.42 4.50
C GLU A 196 -6.08 -5.49 3.08
N PHE A 197 -6.82 -6.55 2.75
CA PHE A 197 -7.38 -6.71 1.42
C PHE A 197 -8.59 -7.66 1.41
N ASP A 198 -9.49 -7.43 0.46
CA ASP A 198 -10.58 -8.34 0.16
C ASP A 198 -10.98 -8.26 -1.32
N PHE A 199 -11.83 -9.19 -1.77
CA PHE A 199 -12.30 -9.27 -3.14
C PHE A 199 -13.78 -8.95 -3.24
N LEU A 200 -14.11 -7.96 -4.07
CA LEU A 200 -15.47 -7.64 -4.47
C LEU A 200 -15.78 -8.35 -5.78
N CYS A 201 -16.73 -9.27 -5.76
CA CYS A 201 -17.24 -9.93 -6.96
C CYS A 201 -18.62 -9.35 -7.29
N LEU A 202 -18.73 -8.70 -8.45
CA LEU A 202 -20.01 -8.26 -8.99
C LEU A 202 -20.61 -9.39 -9.82
N GLN A 203 -21.85 -9.75 -9.48
CA GLN A 203 -22.56 -10.85 -10.12
C GLN A 203 -23.32 -10.37 -11.35
N SER A 204 -23.45 -11.27 -12.31
CA SER A 204 -24.25 -11.03 -13.50
C SER A 204 -25.72 -10.84 -13.17
N GLN A 205 -26.33 -9.83 -13.79
CA GLN A 205 -27.78 -9.63 -13.72
C GLN A 205 -28.53 -10.67 -14.56
N GLU A 206 -27.89 -11.20 -15.61
CA GLU A 206 -28.50 -12.15 -16.54
C GLU A 206 -28.35 -13.61 -16.07
N THR A 207 -27.21 -13.94 -15.45
CA THR A 207 -26.89 -15.31 -15.02
C THR A 207 -26.55 -15.39 -13.52
N PRO A 208 -27.50 -15.79 -12.66
CA PRO A 208 -27.25 -15.92 -11.23
C PRO A 208 -26.07 -16.85 -10.93
N GLY A 209 -25.12 -16.38 -10.11
CA GLY A 209 -23.93 -17.13 -9.72
C GLY A 209 -22.73 -16.96 -10.68
N GLN A 210 -22.90 -16.30 -11.83
CA GLN A 210 -21.79 -15.86 -12.66
C GLN A 210 -21.21 -14.56 -12.13
N ILE A 211 -19.87 -14.47 -12.09
CA ILE A 211 -19.15 -13.24 -11.75
C ILE A 211 -18.82 -12.53 -13.06
N ASP A 212 -19.28 -11.29 -13.21
CA ASP A 212 -18.97 -10.46 -14.38
C ASP A 212 -17.68 -9.66 -14.15
N GLU A 213 -17.51 -9.12 -12.94
CA GLU A 213 -16.32 -8.36 -12.57
C GLU A 213 -15.80 -8.76 -11.19
N MET A 214 -14.47 -8.79 -11.07
CA MET A 214 -13.79 -9.07 -9.81
C MET A 214 -12.78 -7.96 -9.54
N PHE A 215 -12.94 -7.30 -8.40
CA PHE A 215 -12.06 -6.24 -7.94
C PHE A 215 -11.29 -6.68 -6.70
N ALA A 216 -9.98 -6.45 -6.69
CA ALA A 216 -9.21 -6.45 -5.47
C ALA A 216 -9.32 -5.08 -4.82
N VAL A 217 -9.76 -5.05 -3.57
CA VAL A 217 -9.77 -3.87 -2.71
C VAL A 217 -8.64 -4.05 -1.70
N ILE A 218 -7.60 -3.23 -1.80
CA ILE A 218 -6.37 -3.36 -1.02
C ILE A 218 -6.13 -2.06 -0.27
N ALA A 219 -5.96 -2.09 1.04
CA ALA A 219 -5.51 -0.95 1.81
C ALA A 219 -4.06 -1.13 2.26
N ILE A 220 -3.25 -0.08 2.10
CA ILE A 220 -1.88 0.00 2.60
C ILE A 220 -1.70 1.37 3.26
N PHE A 221 -1.35 1.38 4.54
CA PHE A 221 -1.19 2.59 5.35
C PHE A 221 -2.39 3.55 5.26
N GLY A 222 -3.61 3.00 5.27
CA GLY A 222 -4.86 3.78 5.22
C GLY A 222 -5.24 4.33 3.84
N ILE A 223 -4.47 4.04 2.79
CA ILE A 223 -4.85 4.30 1.40
C ILE A 223 -5.43 3.03 0.79
N GLU A 224 -6.67 3.11 0.33
CA GLU A 224 -7.37 2.08 -0.42
C GLU A 224 -7.08 2.21 -1.92
N TYR A 225 -6.70 1.11 -2.53
CA TYR A 225 -6.53 0.91 -3.96
C TYR A 225 -7.52 -0.15 -4.41
N THR A 226 -8.33 0.18 -5.41
CA THR A 226 -9.22 -0.80 -6.05
C THR A 226 -8.83 -1.00 -7.50
N ILE A 227 -8.63 -2.26 -7.89
CA ILE A 227 -8.22 -2.66 -9.24
C ILE A 227 -9.08 -3.83 -9.71
N ASN A 228 -9.51 -3.79 -10.98
CA ASN A 228 -10.21 -4.91 -11.62
C ASN A 228 -9.19 -5.96 -12.10
N LEU A 229 -9.49 -7.23 -11.84
CA LEU A 229 -8.64 -8.37 -12.20
C LEU A 229 -8.90 -8.89 -13.62
N GLY A 230 -10.11 -8.70 -14.14
CA GLY A 230 -10.57 -9.26 -15.41
C GLY A 230 -10.32 -8.38 -16.63
N GLY A 231 -10.23 -7.06 -16.43
CA GLY A 231 -10.06 -6.10 -17.51
C GLY A 231 -9.78 -4.68 -17.01
N PRO A 232 -9.41 -3.74 -17.89
CA PRO A 232 -9.02 -2.39 -17.51
C PRO A 232 -10.22 -1.45 -17.36
N GLU A 233 -11.25 -1.86 -16.63
CA GLU A 233 -12.49 -1.11 -16.38
C GLU A 233 -12.69 -0.94 -14.88
N ILE A 234 -13.11 0.26 -14.44
CA ILE A 234 -13.30 0.61 -13.02
C ILE A 234 -14.74 1.02 -12.70
N GLU A 235 -15.55 1.22 -13.73
CA GLU A 235 -16.90 1.75 -13.69
C GLU A 235 -17.80 0.93 -12.77
N GLY A 236 -17.76 -0.41 -12.86
CA GLY A 236 -18.54 -1.29 -11.99
C GLY A 236 -18.24 -1.10 -10.50
N PHE A 237 -16.98 -0.83 -10.14
CA PHE A 237 -16.63 -0.49 -8.77
C PHE A 237 -17.16 0.88 -8.35
N LEU A 238 -17.11 1.88 -9.24
CA LEU A 238 -17.64 3.22 -8.94
C LEU A 238 -19.15 3.18 -8.70
N GLU A 239 -19.89 2.44 -9.53
CA GLU A 239 -21.33 2.24 -9.35
C GLU A 239 -21.66 1.50 -8.04
N TRP A 240 -20.87 0.47 -7.71
CA TRP A 240 -20.96 -0.21 -6.43
C TRP A 240 -20.72 0.77 -5.28
N LEU A 241 -19.70 1.61 -5.39
CA LEU A 241 -19.32 2.56 -4.34
C LEU A 241 -20.42 3.60 -4.08
N ASP A 242 -21.00 4.16 -5.14
CA ASP A 242 -22.10 5.12 -5.07
C ASP A 242 -23.34 4.50 -4.39
N THR A 243 -23.66 3.26 -4.75
CA THR A 243 -24.80 2.52 -4.18
C THR A 243 -24.59 2.15 -2.70
N ASN A 244 -23.33 2.08 -2.25
CA ASN A 244 -22.96 1.73 -0.87
C ASN A 244 -22.54 2.94 -0.03
N GLY A 245 -22.99 4.14 -0.40
CA GLY A 245 -22.78 5.37 0.39
C GLY A 245 -21.32 5.77 0.53
N HIS A 246 -20.50 5.40 -0.46
CA HIS A 246 -19.05 5.57 -0.46
C HIS A 246 -18.32 4.88 0.72
N ALA A 247 -18.91 3.86 1.34
CA ALA A 247 -18.20 3.06 2.33
C ALA A 247 -17.08 2.22 1.71
N SER A 248 -16.03 1.92 2.49
CA SER A 248 -15.01 0.94 2.07
C SER A 248 -15.56 -0.47 2.13
N TYR A 249 -15.36 -1.24 1.07
CA TYR A 249 -15.74 -2.65 1.03
C TYR A 249 -15.10 -3.47 2.16
N LEU A 250 -13.89 -3.10 2.57
CA LEU A 250 -13.14 -3.71 3.66
C LEU A 250 -13.90 -3.61 5.00
N TYR A 251 -14.77 -2.61 5.14
CA TYR A 251 -15.56 -2.37 6.35
C TYR A 251 -17.07 -2.55 6.14
N SER A 252 -17.55 -2.60 4.90
CA SER A 252 -18.97 -2.85 4.59
C SER A 252 -19.42 -4.29 4.91
N LYS A 253 -18.48 -5.25 5.02
CA LYS A 253 -18.78 -6.67 5.29
C LYS A 253 -18.93 -7.03 6.78
N ASN A 254 -18.60 -6.13 7.71
CA ASN A 254 -18.51 -6.47 9.14
C ASN A 254 -19.84 -6.44 9.94
N ASP A 255 -20.98 -6.47 9.26
CA ASP A 255 -22.30 -6.66 9.90
C ASP A 255 -22.79 -8.12 9.94
N LYS A 256 -21.92 -9.10 9.67
CA LYS A 256 -22.20 -10.51 9.97
C LYS A 256 -21.13 -11.14 10.85
N GLN A 257 -21.29 -10.83 12.14
CA GLN A 257 -20.81 -11.46 13.38
C GLN A 257 -19.97 -10.52 14.26
N ASN A 258 -20.66 -9.70 15.05
CA ASN A 258 -20.21 -9.21 16.36
C ASN A 258 -18.73 -8.80 16.47
N LYS A 259 -18.31 -7.73 15.78
CA LYS A 259 -17.18 -6.90 16.21
C LYS A 259 -17.32 -5.39 15.90
N ALA A 260 -18.45 -4.94 15.35
CA ALA A 260 -18.70 -3.52 15.04
C ALA A 260 -19.51 -2.75 16.11
N GLU A 261 -19.77 -3.34 17.28
CA GLU A 261 -20.25 -2.57 18.45
C GLU A 261 -19.12 -1.89 19.24
N GLN A 262 -17.85 -1.97 18.80
CA GLN A 262 -16.71 -1.36 19.51
C GLN A 262 -15.62 -0.75 18.61
N ALA A 263 -15.94 -0.37 17.36
CA ALA A 263 -15.04 0.42 16.51
C ALA A 263 -15.71 1.75 16.12
N THR A 264 -16.03 2.57 17.12
CA THR A 264 -16.41 3.96 16.89
C THR A 264 -15.15 4.78 16.60
N PRO A 265 -15.12 5.61 15.53
CA PRO A 265 -14.10 6.64 15.41
C PRO A 265 -14.26 7.56 16.63
N ASN A 266 -13.24 7.59 17.50
CA ASN A 266 -13.22 8.55 18.59
C ASN A 266 -13.32 9.94 17.97
N GLY A 267 -14.43 10.61 18.27
CA GLY A 267 -14.83 11.86 17.64
C GLY A 267 -13.69 12.87 17.61
N ALA A 268 -13.35 13.28 16.40
CA ALA A 268 -12.79 14.59 16.14
C ALA A 268 -13.77 15.31 15.20
N PRO A 269 -14.10 16.59 15.50
CA PRO A 269 -15.14 17.31 14.79
C PRO A 269 -14.73 17.54 13.34
N VAL A 270 -15.71 17.42 12.46
CA VAL A 270 -15.65 17.97 11.11
C VAL A 270 -15.40 19.47 11.23
N LEU A 271 -14.26 19.94 10.73
CA LEU A 271 -14.04 21.33 10.33
C LEU A 271 -14.08 21.41 8.81
#